data_AF-A0A531LMB2-F1
#
_entry.id   AF-A0A531LMB2-F1
#
_cell.length_a   1.000
_cell.length_b   1.000
_cell.length_c   1.000
_cell.angle_alpha   90.00
_cell.angle_beta   90.00
_cell.angle_gamma   90.00
#
_symmetry.space_group_name_H-M   'P 1'
#
loop_
_entity.id
_entity.type
_entity.pdbx_description
1 polymer ?
#
loop_
_entity_poly.entity_id
_entity_poly.type
_entity_poly.pdbx_seq_one_letter_code
_entity_poly.pdbx_strand_id
1 'polypeptide(L)'
;ITLRGARLLASCPVCLHAGSIVAPELLRHCAPGTKLIDTAPMSLDEIEAEYVAAHKAGHDVARLHSGDLSVWSAVAEQIRRLEKHGIPYTLTPGVPSFAAA
;
A
#
# COMPACT_ATOMS: atom_id res chain seq x y z
N ILE A 1 5.60 -7.13 -10.44
CA ILE A 1 4.83 -7.42 -9.20
C ILE A 1 4.73 -8.93 -9.01
N THR A 2 4.67 -9.43 -7.77
CA THR A 2 4.46 -10.87 -7.50
C THR A 2 2.99 -11.26 -7.75
N LEU A 3 2.73 -12.55 -8.01
CA LEU A 3 1.35 -13.04 -8.18
C LEU A 3 0.49 -12.79 -6.92
N ARG A 4 1.09 -12.90 -5.74
CA ARG A 4 0.44 -12.57 -4.47
C ARG A 4 0.05 -11.09 -4.41
N GLY A 5 0.97 -10.19 -4.77
CA GLY A 5 0.70 -8.74 -4.80
C GLY A 5 -0.44 -8.38 -5.76
N ALA A 6 -0.44 -8.95 -6.96
CA ALA A 6 -1.52 -8.72 -7.93
C ALA A 6 -2.89 -9.22 -7.42
N ARG A 7 -2.94 -10.38 -6.75
CA ARG A 7 -4.17 -10.89 -6.13
C ARG A 7 -4.69 -9.99 -5.01
N LEU A 8 -3.79 -9.45 -4.18
CA LEU A 8 -4.16 -8.53 -3.11
C LEU A 8 -4.71 -7.21 -3.67
N LEU A 9 -4.09 -6.66 -4.72
CA LEU A 9 -4.62 -5.47 -5.40
C LEU A 9 -6.05 -5.71 -5.94
N ALA A 10 -6.30 -6.89 -6.49
CA ALA A 10 -7.63 -7.24 -7.00
C ALA A 10 -8.68 -7.45 -5.91
N SER A 11 -8.29 -7.79 -4.67
CA SER A 11 -9.24 -8.03 -3.57
C SER A 11 -9.49 -6.81 -2.68
N CYS A 12 -8.55 -5.86 -2.62
CA CYS A 12 -8.68 -4.72 -1.72
C CYS A 12 -9.58 -3.61 -2.31
N PRO A 13 -10.64 -3.20 -1.58
CA PRO A 13 -11.51 -2.09 -2.00
C PRO A 13 -10.83 -0.72 -1.90
N VAL A 14 -9.69 -0.61 -1.20
CA VAL A 14 -8.88 0.61 -1.11
C VAL A 14 -7.44 0.32 -1.51
N CYS A 15 -6.86 1.18 -2.35
CA CYS A 15 -5.46 1.09 -2.75
C CYS A 15 -4.75 2.44 -2.56
N LEU A 16 -3.76 2.48 -1.67
CA LEU A 16 -2.87 3.62 -1.48
C LEU A 16 -1.61 3.41 -2.30
N HIS A 17 -1.21 4.39 -3.12
CA HIS A 17 -0.01 4.31 -3.95
C HIS A 17 0.85 5.56 -3.80
N ALA A 18 2.18 5.41 -3.92
CA ALA A 18 3.13 6.52 -3.80
C ALA A 18 3.40 7.19 -5.16
N GLY A 19 2.44 7.98 -5.65
CA GLY A 19 2.60 8.86 -6.82
C GLY A 19 3.11 8.20 -8.10
N SER A 20 3.82 9.01 -8.90
CA SER A 20 4.37 8.64 -10.22
C SER A 20 5.46 7.57 -10.19
N ILE A 21 5.90 7.14 -9.01
CA ILE A 21 6.90 6.07 -8.86
C ILE A 21 6.23 4.69 -9.02
N VAL A 22 4.92 4.60 -8.78
CA VAL A 22 4.14 3.39 -9.06
C VAL A 22 3.72 3.40 -10.52
N ALA A 23 4.15 2.39 -11.29
CA ALA A 23 3.73 2.23 -12.67
C ALA A 23 2.19 2.15 -12.75
N PRO A 24 1.51 3.01 -13.56
CA PRO A 24 0.05 3.01 -13.68
C PRO A 24 -0.54 1.65 -14.06
N GLU A 25 0.25 0.82 -14.74
CA GLU A 25 -0.08 -0.56 -15.11
C GLU A 25 -0.36 -1.44 -13.89
N LEU A 26 0.28 -1.18 -12.73
CA LEU A 26 0.01 -1.92 -11.51
C LEU A 26 -1.38 -1.66 -10.96
N LEU A 27 -1.88 -0.43 -11.12
CA LEU A 27 -3.23 -0.04 -10.68
C LEU A 27 -4.32 -0.72 -11.51
N ARG A 28 -3.99 -1.26 -12.70
CA ARG A 28 -4.93 -2.06 -13.50
C ARG A 28 -5.27 -3.41 -12.85
N HIS A 29 -4.51 -3.86 -11.86
CA HIS A 29 -4.85 -5.05 -11.09
C HIS A 29 -5.92 -4.78 -10.03
N CYS A 30 -6.21 -3.53 -9.70
CA CYS A 30 -7.27 -3.18 -8.76
C CYS A 30 -8.64 -3.52 -9.35
N ALA A 31 -9.56 -3.96 -8.49
CA ALA A 31 -10.93 -4.23 -8.91
C ALA A 31 -11.64 -2.94 -9.39
N PRO A 32 -12.65 -3.07 -10.26
CA PRO A 32 -13.53 -1.94 -10.58
C PRO A 32 -14.15 -1.37 -9.30
N GLY A 33 -14.08 -0.05 -9.14
CA GLY A 33 -14.61 0.64 -7.95
C GLY A 33 -13.66 0.70 -6.76
N THR A 34 -12.45 0.14 -6.85
CA THR A 34 -11.41 0.35 -5.81
C THR A 34 -11.12 1.85 -5.65
N LYS A 35 -11.15 2.35 -4.41
CA LYS A 35 -10.73 3.71 -4.08
C LYS A 35 -9.21 3.82 -4.24
N LEU A 36 -8.76 4.49 -5.29
CA LEU A 36 -7.34 4.77 -5.52
C LEU A 36 -6.96 6.09 -4.83
N ILE A 37 -5.92 6.06 -3.99
CA ILE A 37 -5.45 7.23 -3.24
C ILE A 37 -3.97 7.44 -3.52
N ASP A 38 -3.66 8.59 -4.13
CA ASP A 38 -2.29 9.03 -4.30
C ASP A 38 -1.78 9.64 -2.99
N THR A 39 -0.76 9.00 -2.43
CA THR A 39 -0.15 9.38 -1.17
C THR A 39 1.11 10.21 -1.32
N ALA A 40 1.57 10.50 -2.55
CA ALA A 40 2.69 11.40 -2.79
C ALA A 40 2.50 12.82 -2.23
N PRO A 41 1.30 13.44 -2.30
CA PRO A 41 1.09 14.75 -1.68
C PRO A 41 0.69 14.68 -0.20
N MET A 42 0.58 13.48 0.38
CA MET A 42 0.01 13.29 1.72
C MET A 42 1.11 13.19 2.79
N SER A 43 0.86 13.80 3.94
CA SER A 43 1.62 13.59 5.17
C SER A 43 1.35 12.20 5.78
N LEU A 44 2.21 11.79 6.71
CA LEU A 44 2.04 10.51 7.43
C LEU A 44 0.72 10.47 8.22
N ASP A 45 0.29 11.58 8.80
CA ASP A 45 -0.95 11.64 9.59
C ASP A 45 -2.19 11.56 8.68
N GLU A 46 -2.14 12.12 7.47
CA GLU A 46 -3.22 11.95 6.47
C GLU A 46 -3.29 10.51 5.97
N ILE A 47 -2.15 9.86 5.76
CA ILE A 47 -2.08 8.43 5.41
C ILE A 47 -2.65 7.56 6.55
N GLU A 48 -2.31 7.88 7.80
CA GLU A 48 -2.86 7.22 8.99
C GLU A 48 -4.38 7.36 9.07
N ALA A 49 -4.90 8.54 8.78
CA ALA A 49 -6.34 8.78 8.76
C ALA A 49 -7.05 7.89 7.72
N GLU A 50 -6.47 7.69 6.54
CA GLU A 50 -7.02 6.76 5.54
C GLU A 50 -7.01 5.30 6.00
N TYR A 51 -5.95 4.83 6.68
CA TYR A 51 -5.93 3.49 7.26
C TYR A 51 -7.03 3.31 8.32
N VAL A 52 -7.18 4.28 9.22
CA VAL A 52 -8.20 4.24 10.28
C VAL A 52 -9.60 4.28 9.68
N ALA A 53 -9.83 5.12 8.66
CA ALA A 53 -11.12 5.21 8.00
C ALA A 53 -11.49 3.91 7.28
N ALA A 54 -10.56 3.32 6.54
CA ALA A 54 -10.77 2.03 5.86
C ALA A 54 -11.01 0.90 6.87
N HIS A 55 -10.22 0.83 7.94
CA HIS A 55 -10.40 -0.18 8.98
C HIS A 55 -11.77 -0.07 9.67
N LYS A 56 -12.21 1.14 10.01
CA LYS A 56 -13.56 1.39 10.58
C LYS A 56 -14.69 0.98 9.62
N ALA A 57 -14.46 1.06 8.32
CA ALA A 57 -15.39 0.61 7.29
C ALA A 57 -15.32 -0.90 7.01
N GLY A 58 -14.41 -1.65 7.65
CA GLY A 58 -14.18 -3.06 7.36
C GLY A 58 -13.54 -3.31 5.99
N HIS A 59 -12.84 -2.31 5.45
CA HIS A 59 -12.22 -2.35 4.13
C HIS A 59 -10.73 -2.69 4.23
N ASP A 60 -10.31 -3.73 3.52
CA ASP A 60 -8.90 -4.03 3.34
C ASP A 60 -8.21 -2.97 2.47
N VAL A 61 -6.96 -2.67 2.83
CA VAL A 61 -6.14 -1.66 2.16
C VAL A 61 -4.91 -2.32 1.53
N ALA A 62 -4.76 -2.17 0.21
CA ALA A 62 -3.51 -2.46 -0.47
C ALA A 62 -2.62 -1.20 -0.48
N ARG A 63 -1.49 -1.24 0.23
CA ARG A 63 -0.50 -0.16 0.18
C ARG A 63 0.68 -0.52 -0.72
N LEU A 64 0.84 0.21 -1.82
CA LEU A 64 1.96 0.05 -2.74
C LEU A 64 3.13 0.97 -2.34
N HIS A 65 4.32 0.37 -2.27
CA HIS A 65 5.59 1.04 -2.10
C HIS A 65 6.51 0.68 -3.28
N SER A 66 7.33 1.63 -3.73
CA SER A 66 8.32 1.39 -4.78
C SER A 66 9.59 0.76 -4.22
N GLY A 67 10.12 -0.27 -4.90
CA GLY A 67 11.46 -0.80 -4.66
C GLY A 67 11.63 -1.50 -3.31
N ASP A 68 12.84 -2.03 -3.09
CA ASP A 68 13.16 -2.90 -1.95
C ASP A 68 12.75 -2.27 -0.62
N LEU A 69 11.99 -3.03 0.17
CA LEU A 69 11.55 -2.63 1.50
C LEU A 69 12.75 -2.31 2.40
N SER A 70 13.97 -2.80 2.07
CA SER A 70 15.27 -2.63 2.74
C SER A 70 15.76 -1.19 3.03
N VAL A 71 15.10 -0.16 2.50
CA VAL A 71 15.35 1.27 2.83
C VAL A 71 14.20 1.81 3.70
N TRP A 72 14.12 1.30 4.93
CA TRP A 72 12.93 1.16 5.82
C TRP A 72 12.42 2.39 6.62
N SER A 73 12.60 3.66 6.23
CA SER A 73 12.07 4.75 7.09
C SER A 73 10.53 4.86 7.04
N ALA A 74 9.95 4.96 5.84
CA ALA A 74 8.53 5.28 5.68
C ALA A 74 7.57 4.09 5.95
N VAL A 75 8.00 2.84 5.75
CA VAL A 75 7.18 1.65 6.06
C VAL A 75 7.15 1.40 7.56
N ALA A 76 8.30 1.53 8.24
CA ALA A 76 8.39 1.33 9.69
C ALA A 76 7.52 2.35 10.45
N GLU A 77 7.50 3.61 10.01
CA GLU A 77 6.64 4.63 10.60
C GLU A 77 5.16 4.31 10.43
N GLN A 78 4.73 3.85 9.26
CA GLN A 78 3.34 3.43 9.02
C GLN A 78 2.96 2.21 9.84
N ILE A 79 3.84 1.20 9.95
CA ILE A 79 3.62 0.01 10.79
C ILE A 79 3.37 0.43 12.24
N ARG A 80 4.19 1.32 12.82
CA ARG A 80 3.98 1.82 14.18
C ARG A 80 2.62 2.51 14.35
N ARG A 81 2.13 3.23 13.32
CA ARG A 81 0.79 3.83 13.35
C ARG A 81 -0.30 2.74 13.30
N LEU A 82 -0.15 1.72 12.46
CA LEU A 82 -1.09 0.59 12.40
C LEU A 82 -1.15 -0.15 13.74
N GLU A 83 0.01 -0.45 14.34
CA GLU A 83 0.12 -1.07 15.66
C GLU A 83 -0.53 -0.23 16.76
N LYS A 84 -0.29 1.09 16.76
CA LYS A 84 -0.92 2.04 17.70
C LYS A 84 -2.45 1.99 17.66
N HIS A 85 -3.04 1.72 16.49
CA HIS A 85 -4.49 1.60 16.31
C HIS A 85 -5.00 0.16 16.36
N GLY A 86 -4.14 -0.83 16.57
CA GLY A 86 -4.52 -2.24 16.57
C GLY A 86 -4.98 -2.76 15.20
N ILE A 87 -4.56 -2.12 14.11
CA ILE A 87 -4.96 -2.49 12.74
C ILE A 87 -4.06 -3.66 12.27
N PRO A 88 -4.63 -4.81 11.91
CA PRO A 88 -3.85 -5.95 11.44
C PRO A 88 -3.22 -5.65 10.08
N TYR A 89 -1.99 -6.12 9.88
CA TYR A 89 -1.27 -5.93 8.62
C TYR A 89 -0.46 -7.17 8.24
N THR A 90 -0.12 -7.27 6.96
CA THR A 90 0.85 -8.25 6.46
C THR A 90 1.80 -7.56 5.48
N LEU A 91 3.02 -8.05 5.35
CA LEU A 91 3.98 -7.57 4.37
C LEU A 91 4.12 -8.60 3.26
N THR A 92 3.91 -8.17 2.02
CA THR A 92 4.16 -9.00 0.83
C THR A 92 5.48 -8.56 0.21
N PRO A 93 6.54 -9.40 0.25
CA PRO A 93 7.82 -9.03 -0.35
C PRO A 93 7.68 -8.83 -1.85
N GLY A 94 8.27 -7.74 -2.35
CA GLY A 94 8.38 -7.44 -3.77
C GLY A 94 9.57 -8.15 -4.42
N VAL A 95 9.67 -8.01 -5.74
CA VAL A 95 10.93 -8.30 -6.45
C VAL A 95 11.78 -7.03 -6.37
N PRO A 96 12.95 -7.04 -5.71
CA PRO A 96 13.77 -5.85 -5.58
C PRO A 96 14.35 -5.46 -6.94
N SER A 97 14.54 -4.16 -7.18
CA SER A 97 15.00 -3.63 -8.47
C SER A 97 16.37 -4.16 -8.91
N PHE A 98 17.25 -4.55 -7.97
CA PHE A 98 18.54 -5.15 -8.29
C PHE A 98 18.46 -6.60 -8.80
N ALA A 99 17.34 -7.30 -8.54
CA ALA A 99 17.12 -8.67 -9.03
C ALA A 99 16.52 -8.69 -10.45
N ALA A 100 16.24 -7.51 -11.02
CA ALA A 100 15.71 -7.36 -12.38
C ALA A 100 16.79 -6.93 -13.41
N ALA A 101 18.07 -6.89 -13.00
CA ALA A 101 19.22 -6.54 -13.82
C ALA A 101 19.93 -7.78 -14.39
#